data_AF-A0A915DQY5-F1
#
_entry.id   AF-A0A915DQY5-F1
#
_cell.length_a   1.000
_cell.length_b   1.000
_cell.length_c   1.000
_cell.angle_alpha   90.00
_cell.angle_beta   90.00
_cell.angle_gamma   90.00
#
_symmetry.space_group_name_H-M   'P 1'
#
loop_
_entity.id
_entity.type
_entity.pdbx_description
1 polymer ?
#
loop_
_entity_poly.entity_id
_entity_poly.type
_entity_poly.pdbx_seq_one_letter_code
_entity_poly.pdbx_strand_id
1 'polypeptide(L)'
;MGGLHYLLESKAIFIWPSTDWVMTSERFNDKVVVITGSSAGIGQDAALEFGKEGASVVIHGQSIERLQQTKVLLKEAGVSEDKILVVVGSMDQPGTPTKIINETIKKFGKIDVW
;
A
#
# COMPACT_ATOMS: atom_id res chain seq x y z
N MET A 1 43.91 8.61 7.91
CA MET A 1 42.75 9.27 7.29
C MET A 1 42.24 8.29 6.23
N GLY A 2 41.27 7.42 6.50
CA GLY A 2 39.86 7.64 6.81
C GLY A 2 39.09 6.86 5.73
N GLY A 3 38.03 6.10 5.97
CA GLY A 3 37.32 5.65 7.16
C GLY A 3 36.41 4.49 6.71
N LEU A 4 35.98 3.68 7.66
CA LEU A 4 34.85 2.75 7.48
C LEU A 4 33.61 3.53 7.01
N HIS A 5 32.97 3.09 5.93
CA HIS A 5 31.51 3.14 5.85
C HIS A 5 30.99 1.97 5.01
N TYR A 6 30.43 1.00 5.72
CA TYR A 6 29.48 0.01 5.22
C TYR A 6 28.22 0.74 4.80
N LEU A 7 27.63 0.41 3.65
CA LEU A 7 26.17 0.30 3.48
C LEU A 7 25.91 -0.50 2.19
N LEU A 8 25.16 -1.58 2.36
CA LEU A 8 24.89 -2.64 1.41
C LEU A 8 23.81 -2.20 0.43
N GLU A 9 24.17 -1.96 -0.82
CA GLU A 9 23.22 -2.02 -1.94
C GLU A 9 23.40 -3.37 -2.65
N SER A 10 22.41 -4.24 -2.44
CA SER A 10 22.04 -5.43 -3.23
C SER A 10 23.13 -6.09 -4.08
N LYS A 11 23.84 -7.07 -3.50
CA LYS A 11 24.66 -8.02 -4.27
C LYS A 11 23.77 -8.96 -5.09
N ALA A 12 23.73 -8.79 -6.40
CA ALA A 12 23.39 -9.87 -7.32
C ALA A 12 24.68 -10.67 -7.62
N ILE A 13 24.85 -11.82 -6.98
CA ILE A 13 25.85 -12.82 -7.38
C ILE A 13 25.13 -13.82 -8.28
N PHE A 14 25.58 -13.91 -9.53
CA PHE A 14 24.95 -14.66 -10.61
C PHE A 14 25.38 -16.13 -10.56
N ILE A 15 24.47 -17.04 -10.19
CA ILE A 15 24.62 -18.50 -10.36
C ILE A 15 23.25 -19.08 -10.77
N TRP A 16 23.18 -19.76 -11.91
CA TRP A 16 22.03 -20.50 -12.46
C TRP A 16 22.37 -22.01 -12.46
N PRO A 17 21.45 -23.00 -12.28
CA PRO A 17 19.99 -22.96 -12.49
C PRO A 17 19.16 -23.35 -11.25
N SER A 18 18.31 -22.45 -10.78
CA SER A 18 17.08 -22.84 -10.08
C SER A 18 16.02 -21.78 -10.31
N THR A 19 14.98 -22.15 -11.04
CA THR A 19 13.71 -21.41 -11.12
C THR A 19 13.14 -21.28 -9.71
N ASP A 20 13.25 -20.07 -9.15
CA ASP A 20 12.15 -19.32 -8.54
C ASP A 20 12.72 -18.03 -7.92
N TRP A 21 12.98 -17.03 -8.76
CA TRP A 21 13.26 -15.67 -8.30
C TRP A 21 11.92 -14.98 -8.05
N VAL A 22 11.35 -15.10 -6.84
CA VAL A 22 10.29 -14.18 -6.40
C VAL A 22 10.96 -12.87 -6.00
N MET A 23 11.24 -12.03 -7.00
CA MET A 23 11.60 -10.64 -6.78
C MET A 23 10.29 -9.91 -6.45
N THR A 24 10.00 -9.63 -5.18
CA THR A 24 8.98 -8.64 -4.82
C THR A 24 9.44 -7.29 -5.34
N SER A 25 8.91 -6.88 -6.50
CA SER A 25 9.25 -5.59 -7.09
C SER A 25 8.58 -4.48 -6.28
N GLU A 26 9.34 -3.65 -5.59
CA GLU A 26 8.83 -2.50 -4.83
C GLU A 26 8.50 -1.31 -5.75
N ARG A 27 7.69 -1.54 -6.80
CA ARG A 27 7.40 -0.55 -7.85
C ARG A 27 6.65 0.68 -7.31
N PHE A 28 5.96 0.52 -6.18
CA PHE A 28 5.18 1.56 -5.53
C PHE A 28 5.76 1.98 -4.19
N ASN A 29 7.06 1.74 -3.96
CA ASN A 29 7.70 2.28 -2.78
C ASN A 29 7.56 3.81 -2.74
N ASP A 30 7.33 4.35 -1.55
CA ASP A 30 7.02 5.76 -1.30
C ASP A 30 5.81 6.33 -2.06
N LYS A 31 4.96 5.50 -2.69
CA LYS A 31 3.74 5.96 -3.35
C LYS A 31 2.53 5.87 -2.43
N VAL A 32 1.65 6.86 -2.50
CA VAL A 32 0.35 6.86 -1.83
C VAL A 32 -0.75 6.56 -2.84
N VAL A 33 -1.40 5.41 -2.68
CA VAL A 33 -2.43 4.92 -3.60
C VAL A 33 -3.78 4.91 -2.89
N VAL A 34 -4.76 5.58 -3.48
CA VAL A 34 -6.16 5.57 -3.01
C VAL A 34 -6.95 4.53 -3.80
N ILE A 35 -7.59 3.59 -3.11
CA ILE A 35 -8.44 2.59 -3.73
C ILE A 35 -9.86 2.70 -3.18
N THR A 36 -10.78 3.19 -4.01
CA THR A 36 -12.21 3.20 -3.68
C THR A 36 -12.85 1.85 -3.95
N GLY A 37 -13.83 1.45 -3.14
CA GLY A 37 -14.50 0.16 -3.30
C GLY A 37 -13.60 -1.02 -2.87
N SER A 38 -12.62 -0.77 -2.01
CA SER A 38 -11.62 -1.76 -1.59
C SER A 38 -12.06 -2.62 -0.42
N SER A 39 -13.36 -2.73 -0.17
CA SER A 39 -13.90 -3.59 0.90
C SER A 39 -13.98 -5.07 0.51
N ALA A 40 -13.92 -5.39 -0.79
CA ALA A 40 -13.97 -6.75 -1.34
C ALA A 40 -13.58 -6.75 -2.84
N GLY A 41 -13.39 -7.94 -3.42
CA GLY A 41 -13.22 -8.14 -4.86
C GLY A 41 -12.03 -7.38 -5.43
N ILE A 42 -12.17 -6.87 -6.66
CA ILE A 42 -11.08 -6.23 -7.42
C ILE A 42 -10.41 -5.09 -6.63
N GLY A 43 -11.19 -4.26 -5.92
CA GLY A 43 -10.61 -3.16 -5.13
C GLY A 43 -9.80 -3.66 -3.93
N GLN A 44 -10.21 -4.76 -3.30
CA GLN A 44 -9.43 -5.39 -2.23
C GLN A 44 -8.16 -6.01 -2.79
N ASP A 45 -8.26 -6.76 -3.89
CA ASP A 45 -7.10 -7.39 -4.54
C ASP A 45 -6.10 -6.33 -5.01
N ALA A 46 -6.58 -5.22 -5.60
CA ALA A 46 -5.73 -4.10 -5.98
C ALA A 46 -5.02 -3.48 -4.78
N ALA A 47 -5.73 -3.25 -3.65
CA ALA A 47 -5.11 -2.74 -2.43
C ALA A 47 -4.00 -3.67 -1.92
N LEU A 48 -4.24 -4.99 -1.95
CA LEU A 48 -3.26 -6.00 -1.54
C LEU A 48 -2.02 -5.97 -2.45
N GLU A 49 -2.20 -5.96 -3.76
CA GLU A 49 -1.08 -5.94 -4.70
C GLU A 49 -0.27 -4.63 -4.60
N PHE A 50 -0.90 -3.46 -4.52
CA PHE A 50 -0.18 -2.20 -4.30
C PHE A 50 0.59 -2.20 -2.97
N GLY A 51 -0.03 -2.74 -1.90
CA GLY A 51 0.62 -2.87 -0.61
C GLY A 51 1.86 -3.77 -0.65
N LYS A 52 1.77 -4.95 -1.30
CA LYS A 52 2.90 -5.86 -1.50
C LYS A 52 4.04 -5.24 -2.32
N GLU A 53 3.71 -4.31 -3.21
CA GLU A 53 4.67 -3.55 -4.01
C GLU A 53 5.20 -2.28 -3.30
N GLY A 54 4.95 -2.14 -2.00
CA GLY A 54 5.56 -1.14 -1.13
C GLY A 54 4.74 0.14 -0.90
N ALA A 55 3.55 0.25 -1.49
CA ALA A 55 2.71 1.45 -1.39
C ALA A 55 2.22 1.71 0.04
N SER A 56 2.00 2.99 0.35
CA SER A 56 1.03 3.39 1.36
C SER A 56 -0.36 3.35 0.74
N VAL A 57 -1.27 2.58 1.31
CA VAL A 57 -2.59 2.31 0.74
C VAL A 57 -3.70 2.97 1.55
N VAL A 58 -4.59 3.68 0.86
CA VAL A 58 -5.83 4.21 1.41
C VAL A 58 -6.97 3.33 0.94
N ILE A 59 -7.56 2.58 1.86
CA ILE A 59 -8.70 1.71 1.59
C ILE A 59 -10.01 2.43 1.91
N HIS A 60 -10.94 2.44 0.95
CA HIS A 60 -12.21 3.13 1.07
C HIS A 60 -13.42 2.27 0.69
N GLY A 61 -14.52 2.43 1.44
CA GLY A 61 -15.79 1.75 1.20
C GLY A 61 -16.85 2.07 2.28
N GLN A 62 -18.03 1.49 2.13
CA GLN A 62 -19.17 1.77 3.01
C GLN A 62 -19.18 0.93 4.30
N SER A 63 -18.65 -0.30 4.25
CA SER A 63 -18.63 -1.21 5.40
C SER A 63 -17.30 -1.11 6.13
N ILE A 64 -17.33 -0.53 7.34
CA ILE A 64 -16.16 -0.49 8.23
C ILE A 64 -15.65 -1.91 8.54
N GLU A 65 -16.53 -2.87 8.76
CA GLU A 65 -16.17 -4.26 9.09
C GLU A 65 -15.35 -4.90 7.96
N ARG A 66 -15.82 -4.79 6.71
CA ARG A 66 -15.11 -5.33 5.54
C ARG A 66 -13.80 -4.60 5.24
N LEU A 67 -13.73 -3.30 5.52
CA LEU A 67 -12.48 -2.55 5.43
C LEU A 67 -11.48 -2.99 6.50
N GLN A 68 -11.93 -3.28 7.72
CA GLN A 68 -11.04 -3.86 8.75
C GLN A 68 -10.56 -5.25 8.35
N GLN A 69 -11.39 -6.07 7.71
CA GLN A 69 -10.95 -7.36 7.13
C GLN A 69 -9.87 -7.14 6.06
N THR A 70 -10.07 -6.19 5.14
CA THR A 70 -9.07 -5.83 4.13
C THR A 70 -7.75 -5.37 4.76
N LYS A 71 -7.83 -4.55 5.81
CA LYS A 71 -6.66 -4.12 6.59
C LYS A 71 -5.92 -5.29 7.23
N VAL A 72 -6.64 -6.29 7.77
CA VAL A 72 -6.02 -7.51 8.29
C VAL A 72 -5.27 -8.24 7.19
N LEU A 73 -5.90 -8.45 6.02
CA LEU A 73 -5.26 -9.11 4.87
C LEU A 73 -4.00 -8.35 4.40
N LEU A 74 -4.03 -7.02 4.39
CA LEU A 74 -2.86 -6.19 4.06
C LEU A 74 -1.71 -6.43 5.05
N LYS A 75 -2.00 -6.51 6.34
CA LYS A 75 -0.99 -6.80 7.37
C LYS A 75 -0.44 -8.20 7.25
N GLU A 76 -1.29 -9.19 6.96
CA GLU A 76 -0.88 -10.57 6.69
C GLU A 76 0.00 -10.66 5.43
N ALA A 77 -0.23 -9.79 4.45
CA ALA A 77 0.61 -9.63 3.27
C ALA A 77 1.93 -8.86 3.52
N GLY A 78 2.23 -8.50 4.79
CA GLY A 78 3.48 -7.84 5.18
C GLY A 78 3.45 -6.31 5.13
N VAL A 79 2.29 -5.69 4.86
CA VAL A 79 2.16 -4.23 4.85
C VAL A 79 2.11 -3.70 6.27
N SER A 80 2.99 -2.75 6.59
CA SER A 80 3.03 -2.13 7.91
C SER A 80 1.77 -1.30 8.20
N GLU A 81 1.29 -1.35 9.44
CA GLU A 81 0.07 -0.68 9.90
C GLU A 81 0.07 0.84 9.61
N ASP A 82 1.23 1.48 9.73
CA ASP A 82 1.42 2.90 9.46
C ASP A 82 1.23 3.25 7.98
N LYS A 83 1.48 2.31 7.05
CA LYS A 83 1.24 2.45 5.60
C LYS A 83 -0.22 2.26 5.19
N ILE A 84 -1.14 1.97 6.12
CA ILE A 84 -2.56 1.72 5.79
C ILE A 84 -3.44 2.83 6.36
N LEU A 85 -4.29 3.45 5.54
CA LEU A 85 -5.35 4.37 5.97
C LEU A 85 -6.71 3.78 5.63
N VAL A 86 -7.66 3.83 6.58
CA VAL A 86 -9.04 3.38 6.37
C VAL A 86 -9.97 4.58 6.36
N VAL A 87 -10.68 4.78 5.25
CA VAL A 87 -11.68 5.85 5.12
C VAL A 87 -13.04 5.23 4.84
N VAL A 88 -14.02 5.49 5.71
CA VAL A 88 -15.40 5.00 5.51
C VAL A 88 -16.27 6.10 4.91
N GLY A 89 -17.03 5.75 3.88
CA GLY A 89 -17.98 6.64 3.22
C GLY A 89 -18.67 5.99 2.02
N SER A 90 -19.80 6.58 1.61
CA SER A 90 -20.39 6.30 0.29
C SER A 90 -19.91 7.35 -0.70
N MET A 91 -19.52 6.93 -1.91
CA MET A 91 -19.12 7.85 -2.98
C MET A 91 -20.27 8.73 -3.46
N ASP A 92 -21.53 8.35 -3.20
CA ASP A 92 -22.71 9.15 -3.54
C ASP A 92 -22.88 10.37 -2.62
N GLN A 93 -22.17 10.40 -1.48
CA GLN A 93 -22.18 11.53 -0.57
C GLN A 93 -21.15 12.58 -1.03
N PRO A 94 -21.57 13.82 -1.34
CA PRO A 94 -20.67 14.84 -1.90
C PRO A 94 -19.42 15.13 -1.06
N GLY A 95 -19.48 14.91 0.25
CA GLY A 95 -18.35 15.12 1.17
C GLY A 95 -17.31 14.00 1.19
N THR A 96 -17.62 12.82 0.67
CA THR A 96 -16.73 11.65 0.76
C THR A 96 -15.41 11.83 0.01
N PRO A 97 -15.38 12.31 -1.25
CA PRO A 97 -14.10 12.56 -1.93
C PRO A 97 -13.21 13.54 -1.16
N THR A 98 -13.78 14.63 -0.66
CA THR A 98 -13.07 15.62 0.16
C THR A 98 -12.52 15.01 1.46
N LYS A 99 -13.30 14.13 2.10
CA LYS A 99 -12.85 13.39 3.29
C LYS A 99 -11.65 12.49 2.97
N ILE A 100 -11.70 11.72 1.88
CA ILE A 100 -10.60 10.85 1.44
C ILE A 100 -9.34 11.70 1.22
N ILE A 101 -9.44 12.80 0.48
CA ILE A 101 -8.31 13.71 0.23
C ILE A 101 -7.73 14.22 1.55
N ASN A 102 -8.56 14.80 2.40
CA ASN A 102 -8.11 15.45 3.63
C ASN A 102 -7.43 14.45 4.59
N GLU A 103 -8.01 13.27 4.77
CA GLU A 103 -7.42 12.24 5.63
C GLU A 103 -6.12 11.69 5.04
N THR A 104 -6.06 11.52 3.71
CA THR A 104 -4.87 11.04 3.00
C THR A 104 -3.73 12.05 3.08
N ILE A 105 -3.98 13.31 2.77
CA ILE A 105 -2.98 14.39 2.89
C ILE A 105 -2.54 14.55 4.34
N LYS A 106 -3.46 14.48 5.30
CA LYS A 106 -3.13 14.56 6.73
C LYS A 106 -2.18 13.44 7.17
N LYS A 107 -2.38 12.20 6.69
CA LYS A 107 -1.57 11.05 7.10
C LYS A 107 -0.28 10.92 6.32
N PHE A 108 -0.33 11.08 5.00
CA PHE A 108 0.79 10.74 4.10
C PHE A 108 1.36 11.95 3.35
N GLY A 109 0.74 13.13 3.44
CA GLY A 109 1.22 14.37 2.82
C GLY A 109 0.97 14.49 1.32
N LYS A 110 0.53 13.43 0.63
CA LYS A 110 0.35 13.41 -0.82
C LYS A 110 -0.63 12.32 -1.28
N ILE A 111 -1.02 12.39 -2.56
CA ILE A 111 -1.68 11.33 -3.33
C ILE A 111 -0.90 11.19 -4.63
N ASP A 112 -0.42 9.99 -4.94
CA ASP A 112 0.29 9.70 -6.20
C ASP A 112 -0.65 9.05 -7.24
N VAL A 113 -1.58 8.19 -6.79
CA VAL A 113 -2.51 7.44 -7.64
C VAL A 113 -3.89 7.37 -6.96
N TRP A 114 -4.95 7.51 -7.74
CA TRP A 114 -6.35 7.32 -7.33
C TRP A 114 -7.11 6.65 -8.48
#